data_AF-A0A850DKR7-F1
#
_entry.id   AF-A0A850DKR7-F1
#
_cell.length_a   1.000
_cell.length_b   1.000
_cell.length_c   1.000
_cell.angle_alpha   90.00
_cell.angle_beta   90.00
_cell.angle_gamma   90.00
#
_symmetry.space_group_name_H-M   'P 1'
#
loop_
_entity.id
_entity.type
_entity.pdbx_description
1 polymer ?
#
loop_
_entity_poly.entity_id
_entity_poly.type
_entity_poly.pdbx_seq_one_letter_code
_entity_poly.pdbx_strand_id
1 'polypeptide(L)'
;MLAREIRTEVRIAAPPQRVWAVLTDFGTYGQWNPFFVAVTGVAEPGAALSLRTKLFERSTPRNFAVTVRVADPARKLEWGGGLGIPRLMDGVHGFELTADGGGTAVRHYERLTGLLVPPAGRLVSTLEKRYLTLNDALRRRAEQIAP
;
A
#
# COMPACT_ATOMS: atom_id res chain seq x y z
N MET A 1 17.70 16.43 3.11
CA MET A 1 16.43 16.06 2.46
C MET A 1 15.37 15.92 3.54
N LEU A 2 14.15 16.37 3.29
CA LEU A 2 13.04 16.28 4.25
C LEU A 2 12.30 14.96 4.01
N ALA A 3 11.92 14.30 5.09
CA ALA A 3 11.23 13.02 5.07
C ALA A 3 10.04 13.04 6.03
N ARG A 4 8.96 12.37 5.65
CA ARG A 4 7.83 12.05 6.52
C ARG A 4 7.47 10.59 6.32
N GLU A 5 7.15 9.92 7.42
CA GLU A 5 6.67 8.54 7.41
C GLU A 5 5.22 8.54 7.91
N ILE A 6 4.38 7.79 7.20
CA ILE A 6 3.07 7.37 7.68
C ILE A 6 3.23 5.90 8.06
N ARG A 7 2.76 5.53 9.25
CA ARG A 7 2.75 4.14 9.72
C ARG A 7 1.41 3.84 10.34
N THR A 8 0.84 2.70 9.96
CA THR A 8 -0.39 2.14 10.51
C THR A 8 -0.20 0.66 10.75
N GLU A 9 -1.01 0.10 11.64
CA GLU A 9 -1.00 -1.33 11.95
C GLU A 9 -2.42 -1.88 11.97
N VAL A 10 -2.58 -3.13 11.55
CA VAL A 10 -3.84 -3.87 11.64
C VAL A 10 -3.55 -5.33 11.94
N ARG A 11 -4.35 -5.92 12.83
CA ARG A 11 -4.37 -7.38 13.04
C ARG A 11 -5.45 -8.00 12.17
N ILE A 12 -5.12 -9.09 11.50
CA ILE A 12 -5.99 -9.83 10.61
C ILE A 12 -6.08 -11.27 11.10
N ALA A 13 -7.28 -11.79 11.28
CA ALA A 13 -7.54 -13.18 11.67
C ALA A 13 -7.38 -14.15 10.49
N ALA A 14 -6.21 -14.10 9.84
CA ALA A 14 -5.82 -14.94 8.72
C ALA A 14 -4.30 -15.19 8.74
N PRO A 15 -3.82 -16.34 8.25
CA PRO A 15 -2.38 -16.61 8.18
C PRO A 15 -1.69 -15.68 7.17
N PRO A 16 -0.38 -15.39 7.34
CA PRO A 16 0.35 -14.45 6.49
C PRO A 16 0.30 -14.77 5.00
N GLN A 17 0.21 -16.06 4.64
CA GLN A 17 0.09 -16.54 3.26
C GLN A 17 -1.21 -16.07 2.60
N ARG A 18 -2.31 -16.03 3.36
CA ARG A 18 -3.61 -15.57 2.85
C ARG A 18 -3.61 -14.06 2.67
N VAL A 19 -3.06 -13.32 3.64
CA VAL A 19 -2.91 -11.86 3.53
C VAL A 19 -2.02 -11.51 2.34
N TRP A 20 -0.93 -12.26 2.14
CA TRP A 20 -0.05 -12.12 0.98
C TRP A 20 -0.77 -12.35 -0.35
N ALA A 21 -1.58 -13.40 -0.46
CA ALA A 21 -2.35 -13.68 -1.67
C ALA A 21 -3.26 -12.49 -2.02
N VAL A 22 -3.92 -11.88 -1.03
CA VAL A 22 -4.75 -10.68 -1.26
C VAL A 22 -3.90 -9.47 -1.67
N LEU A 23 -2.73 -9.26 -1.05
CA LEU A 23 -1.82 -8.16 -1.35
C LEU A 23 -1.08 -8.30 -2.70
N THR A 24 -1.05 -9.48 -3.30
CA THR A 24 -0.35 -9.72 -4.57
C THR A 24 -1.30 -10.01 -5.73
N ASP A 25 -2.58 -10.21 -5.45
CA ASP A 25 -3.64 -10.30 -6.46
C ASP A 25 -4.04 -8.90 -6.98
N PHE A 26 -3.10 -8.25 -7.68
CA PHE A 26 -3.28 -6.91 -8.24
C PHE A 26 -4.50 -6.80 -9.17
N GLY A 27 -4.86 -7.89 -9.85
CA GLY A 27 -6.01 -7.94 -10.76
C GLY A 27 -7.35 -7.70 -10.05
N THR A 28 -7.47 -8.03 -8.76
CA THR A 28 -8.72 -7.85 -8.00
C THR A 28 -8.73 -6.64 -7.07
N TYR A 29 -7.67 -5.82 -7.06
CA TYR A 29 -7.58 -4.63 -6.19
C TYR A 29 -8.80 -3.72 -6.29
N GLY A 30 -9.32 -3.48 -7.49
CA GLY A 30 -10.50 -2.64 -7.70
C GLY A 30 -11.79 -3.15 -7.08
N GLN A 31 -11.85 -4.43 -6.68
CA GLN A 31 -13.04 -5.03 -6.07
C GLN A 31 -13.13 -4.78 -4.56
N TRP A 32 -12.00 -4.56 -3.89
CA TRP A 32 -11.96 -4.47 -2.43
C TRP A 32 -11.19 -3.25 -1.90
N ASN A 33 -10.24 -2.71 -2.66
CA ASN A 33 -9.36 -1.65 -2.18
C ASN A 33 -9.95 -0.25 -2.47
N PRO A 34 -10.30 0.54 -1.44
CA PRO A 34 -10.92 1.84 -1.63
C PRO A 34 -9.95 2.94 -2.12
N PHE A 35 -8.64 2.69 -2.01
CA PHE A 35 -7.60 3.65 -2.38
C PHE A 35 -6.91 3.28 -3.70
N PHE A 36 -6.42 2.06 -3.83
CA PHE A 36 -5.85 1.52 -5.06
C PHE A 36 -6.95 0.87 -5.92
N VAL A 37 -7.63 1.67 -6.73
CA VAL A 37 -8.76 1.21 -7.54
C VAL A 37 -8.33 0.32 -8.71
N ALA A 38 -7.06 0.36 -9.13
CA ALA A 38 -6.45 -0.64 -10.00
C ALA A 38 -4.94 -0.67 -9.80
N VAL A 39 -4.37 -1.86 -9.92
CA VAL A 39 -2.91 -2.07 -9.98
C VAL A 39 -2.64 -3.01 -11.14
N THR A 40 -1.68 -2.66 -11.99
CA THR A 40 -1.27 -3.50 -13.11
C THR A 40 0.23 -3.75 -13.03
N GLY A 41 0.63 -5.01 -13.16
CA GLY A 41 2.01 -5.47 -13.03
C GLY A 41 2.07 -6.79 -12.27
N VAL A 42 3.25 -7.15 -11.78
CA VAL A 42 3.50 -8.39 -11.01
C VAL A 42 4.27 -8.08 -9.73
N ALA A 43 4.01 -8.83 -8.66
CA ALA A 43 4.68 -8.66 -7.38
C ALA A 43 6.08 -9.32 -7.39
N GLU A 44 6.96 -8.85 -8.28
CA GLU A 44 8.33 -9.36 -8.43
C GLU A 44 9.33 -8.21 -8.30
N PRO A 45 10.45 -8.37 -7.57
CA PRO A 45 11.45 -7.32 -7.44
C PRO A 45 11.94 -6.80 -8.79
N GLY A 46 11.95 -5.48 -8.97
CA GLY A 46 12.32 -4.82 -10.21
C GLY A 46 11.18 -4.65 -11.22
N ALA A 47 10.03 -5.30 -11.03
CA ALA A 47 8.88 -5.14 -11.91
C ALA A 47 8.28 -3.73 -11.79
N ALA A 48 7.84 -3.18 -12.92
CA ALA A 48 7.10 -1.93 -12.95
C ALA A 48 5.62 -2.17 -12.61
N LEU A 49 5.06 -1.33 -11.74
CA LEU A 49 3.63 -1.28 -11.45
C LEU A 49 3.03 0.04 -11.93
N SER A 50 1.85 -0.06 -12.54
CA SER A 50 0.97 1.08 -12.79
C SER A 50 -0.15 1.09 -11.75
N LEU A 51 -0.11 2.08 -10.86
CA LEU A 51 -1.10 2.27 -9.79
C LEU A 51 -2.12 3.31 -10.22
N ARG A 52 -3.41 2.99 -10.12
CA ARG A 52 -4.50 3.96 -10.24
C ARG A 52 -5.09 4.20 -8.86
N THR A 53 -4.89 5.39 -8.30
CA THR A 53 -5.30 5.72 -6.93
C THR A 53 -6.36 6.80 -6.86
N LYS A 54 -7.19 6.72 -5.82
CA LYS A 54 -8.29 7.66 -5.57
C LYS A 54 -8.18 8.22 -4.15
N LEU A 55 -7.85 9.52 -4.04
CA LEU A 55 -7.60 10.17 -2.75
C LEU A 55 -8.91 10.52 -2.02
N PHE A 56 -9.98 10.82 -2.75
CA PHE A 56 -11.32 11.06 -2.23
C PHE A 56 -12.36 10.34 -3.07
N GLU A 57 -13.48 9.94 -2.46
CA GLU A 57 -14.56 9.21 -3.12
C GLU A 57 -15.17 9.93 -4.33
N ARG A 58 -15.11 11.28 -4.36
CA ARG A 58 -15.53 12.09 -5.51
C ARG A 58 -14.38 12.61 -6.38
N SER A 59 -13.13 12.22 -6.09
CA SER A 59 -11.97 12.67 -6.87
C SER A 59 -11.72 11.81 -8.10
N THR A 60 -11.20 12.44 -9.16
CA THR A 60 -10.67 11.76 -10.33
C THR A 60 -9.49 10.87 -9.94
N PRO A 61 -9.47 9.58 -10.31
CA PRO A 61 -8.33 8.72 -10.06
C PRO A 61 -7.06 9.23 -10.77
N ARG A 62 -5.90 9.05 -10.14
CA ARG A 62 -4.58 9.42 -10.69
C ARG A 62 -3.72 8.20 -10.91
N ASN A 63 -2.92 8.21 -11.97
CA ASN A 63 -2.01 7.14 -12.31
C ASN A 63 -0.60 7.45 -11.81
N PHE A 64 0.08 6.44 -11.28
CA PHE A 64 1.46 6.50 -10.80
C PHE A 64 2.23 5.29 -11.31
N ALA A 65 3.44 5.52 -11.82
CA ALA A 65 4.37 4.45 -12.15
C ALA A 65 5.34 4.26 -10.98
N VAL A 66 5.45 3.04 -10.48
CA VAL A 66 6.38 2.67 -9.41
C VAL A 66 7.11 1.38 -9.77
N THR A 67 8.13 1.04 -9.00
CA THR A 67 8.86 -0.22 -9.14
C THR A 67 8.74 -1.02 -7.86
N VAL A 68 8.48 -2.32 -7.97
CA VAL A 68 8.55 -3.24 -6.83
C VAL A 68 10.00 -3.29 -6.35
N ARG A 69 10.21 -2.94 -5.08
CA ARG A 69 11.53 -2.97 -4.43
C ARG A 69 11.75 -4.27 -3.69
N VAL A 70 10.72 -4.78 -3.02
CA VAL A 70 10.77 -6.03 -2.27
C VAL A 70 9.47 -6.80 -2.51
N ALA A 71 9.60 -8.09 -2.81
CA ALA A 71 8.50 -9.04 -2.72
C ALA A 71 9.03 -10.33 -2.06
N ASP A 72 8.82 -10.44 -0.75
CA ASP A 72 9.17 -11.59 0.08
C ASP A 72 7.85 -12.28 0.50
N PRO A 73 7.53 -13.46 -0.07
CA PRO A 73 6.27 -14.13 0.16
C PRO A 73 5.89 -14.26 1.64
N ALA A 74 4.65 -13.89 1.95
CA ALA A 74 4.10 -13.94 3.32
C ALA A 74 4.87 -13.12 4.37
N ARG A 75 5.78 -12.21 3.96
CA ARG A 75 6.63 -11.42 4.87
C ARG A 75 6.66 -9.94 4.53
N LYS A 76 6.92 -9.56 3.27
CA LYS A 76 7.10 -8.15 2.92
C LYS A 76 6.81 -7.85 1.46
N LEU A 77 5.99 -6.83 1.21
CA LEU A 77 5.78 -6.24 -0.11
C LEU A 77 6.12 -4.76 -0.03
N GLU A 78 7.00 -4.28 -0.90
CA GLU A 78 7.41 -2.88 -0.95
C GLU A 78 7.54 -2.45 -2.41
N TRP A 79 6.97 -1.30 -2.75
CA TRP A 79 7.20 -0.64 -4.02
C TRP A 79 7.51 0.83 -3.79
N GLY A 80 8.23 1.44 -4.71
CA GLY A 80 8.51 2.87 -4.63
C GLY A 80 8.91 3.47 -5.95
N GLY A 81 8.89 4.79 -6.02
CA GLY A 81 9.18 5.55 -7.22
C GLY A 81 8.66 6.99 -7.17
N GLY A 82 9.11 7.77 -8.14
CA GLY A 82 8.75 9.19 -8.23
C GLY A 82 7.28 9.39 -8.54
N LEU A 83 6.59 10.20 -7.73
CA LEU A 83 5.18 10.59 -7.92
C LEU A 83 5.02 11.61 -9.08
N GLY A 84 5.59 11.29 -10.25
CA GLY A 84 5.46 12.04 -11.51
C GLY A 84 6.57 13.05 -11.81
N ILE A 85 7.40 13.47 -10.83
CA ILE A 85 8.50 14.43 -11.06
C ILE A 85 9.77 13.96 -10.31
N PRO A 86 10.87 13.61 -11.00
CA PRO A 86 12.14 13.24 -10.38
C PRO A 86 12.62 14.31 -9.39
N ARG A 87 13.14 13.91 -8.23
CA ARG A 87 13.65 14.78 -7.13
C ARG A 87 12.64 15.64 -6.37
N LEU A 88 11.38 15.73 -6.82
CA LEU A 88 10.39 16.57 -6.14
C LEU A 88 9.67 15.83 -4.99
N MET A 89 9.25 14.59 -5.26
CA MET A 89 8.62 13.70 -4.28
C MET A 89 8.79 12.24 -4.71
N ASP A 90 9.44 11.44 -3.88
CA ASP A 90 9.56 9.98 -4.00
C ASP A 90 8.82 9.34 -2.82
N GLY A 91 8.13 8.23 -3.09
CA GLY A 91 7.32 7.49 -2.13
C GLY A 91 7.75 6.04 -2.09
N VAL A 92 7.95 5.51 -0.89
CA VAL A 92 8.11 4.06 -0.66
C VAL A 92 6.94 3.58 0.16
N HIS A 93 6.09 2.78 -0.48
CA HIS A 93 4.93 2.15 0.12
C HIS A 93 5.25 0.70 0.46
N GLY A 94 4.86 0.23 1.64
CA GLY A 94 5.10 -1.15 2.00
C GLY A 94 4.16 -1.74 3.03
N PHE A 95 4.10 -3.07 2.99
CA PHE A 95 3.40 -3.94 3.91
C PHE A 95 4.39 -4.95 4.46
N GLU A 96 4.44 -5.08 5.77
CA GLU A 96 5.15 -6.17 6.45
C GLU A 96 4.17 -7.03 7.21
N LEU A 97 4.35 -8.34 7.08
CA LEU A 97 3.47 -9.37 7.61
C LEU A 97 4.24 -10.16 8.66
N THR A 98 3.72 -10.15 9.89
CA THR A 98 4.27 -10.94 11.00
C THR A 98 3.18 -11.87 11.52
N ALA A 99 3.48 -13.16 11.65
CA ALA A 99 2.54 -14.10 12.26
C ALA A 99 2.26 -13.68 13.73
N ASP A 100 0.99 -13.65 14.12
CA ASP A 100 0.55 -13.21 15.45
C ASP A 100 -0.62 -14.08 15.92
N GLY A 101 -0.37 -15.03 16.84
CA GLY A 101 -1.42 -15.79 17.52
C GLY A 101 -2.43 -16.53 16.62
N GLY A 102 -2.00 -17.04 15.46
CA GLY A 102 -2.88 -17.69 14.47
C GLY A 102 -3.46 -16.73 13.41
N GLY A 103 -3.19 -15.43 13.53
CA GLY A 103 -3.45 -14.41 12.53
C GLY A 103 -2.16 -13.75 12.03
N THR A 104 -2.29 -12.53 11.51
CA THR A 104 -1.21 -11.72 10.97
C THR A 104 -1.29 -10.29 11.52
N ALA A 105 -0.20 -9.81 12.11
CA ALA A 105 0.02 -8.39 12.33
C ALA A 105 0.59 -7.77 11.05
N VAL A 106 -0.14 -6.84 10.46
CA VAL A 106 0.27 -6.12 9.25
C VAL A 106 0.74 -4.72 9.64
N ARG A 107 2.00 -4.41 9.34
CA ARG A 107 2.54 -3.06 9.40
C ARG A 107 2.48 -2.45 8.00
N HIS A 108 1.70 -1.39 7.84
CA HIS A 108 1.53 -0.67 6.57
C HIS A 108 2.14 0.73 6.71
N TYR A 109 3.05 1.08 5.80
CA TYR A 109 3.76 2.34 5.84
C TYR A 109 3.93 2.99 4.47
N GLU A 110 4.11 4.31 4.49
CA GLU A 110 4.51 5.13 3.36
C GLU A 110 5.62 6.08 3.80
N ARG A 111 6.77 6.04 3.13
CA ARG A 111 7.88 6.97 3.36
C ARG A 111 7.95 7.94 2.20
N LEU A 112 7.61 9.19 2.48
CA LEU A 112 7.66 10.28 1.53
C LEU A 112 8.96 11.06 1.73
N THR A 113 9.75 11.20 0.67
CA THR A 113 10.98 12.00 0.66
C THR A 113 10.91 13.04 -0.46
N GLY A 114 11.44 14.24 -0.22
CA GLY A 114 11.45 15.29 -1.24
C GLY A 114 11.38 16.71 -0.68
N LEU A 115 11.52 17.68 -1.57
CA LEU A 115 11.58 19.10 -1.20
C LEU A 115 10.22 19.66 -0.76
N LEU A 116 9.11 19.08 -1.24
CA LEU A 116 7.74 19.54 -0.96
C LEU A 116 7.03 18.78 0.18
N VAL A 117 7.72 17.91 0.90
CA VAL A 117 7.17 17.17 2.05
C VAL A 117 6.76 18.08 3.24
N PRO A 118 7.49 19.16 3.60
CA PRO A 118 7.14 19.99 4.76
C PRO A 118 5.76 20.67 4.71
N PRO A 119 5.34 21.34 3.60
CA PRO A 119 4.01 21.94 3.49
C PRO A 119 2.87 20.91 3.29
N ALA A 120 3.20 19.63 3.06
CA ALA A 120 2.21 18.58 2.76
C ALA A 120 1.53 17.95 3.99
N GLY A 121 1.58 18.57 5.18
CA GLY A 121 1.02 17.99 6.42
C GLY A 121 -0.44 17.54 6.28
N ARG A 122 -1.29 18.33 5.63
CA ARG A 122 -2.70 17.97 5.37
C ARG A 122 -2.85 16.76 4.44
N LEU A 123 -1.97 16.62 3.45
CA LEU A 123 -1.94 15.47 2.56
C LEU A 123 -1.56 14.21 3.33
N VAL A 124 -0.54 14.28 4.18
CA VAL A 124 -0.08 13.17 5.03
C VAL A 124 -1.20 12.66 5.93
N SER A 125 -1.88 13.56 6.67
CA SER A 125 -3.02 13.16 7.50
C SER A 125 -4.21 12.62 6.69
N THR A 126 -4.36 13.05 5.44
CA THR A 126 -5.39 12.50 4.54
C THR A 126 -5.02 11.09 4.10
N LEU A 127 -3.77 10.86 3.69
CA LEU A 127 -3.26 9.54 3.30
C LEU A 127 -3.36 8.55 4.46
N GLU A 128 -2.97 8.95 5.67
CA GLU A 128 -3.10 8.13 6.88
C GLU A 128 -4.54 7.63 7.09
N LYS A 129 -5.54 8.53 7.00
CA LYS A 129 -6.96 8.15 7.08
C LYS A 129 -7.36 7.16 5.99
N ARG A 130 -6.83 7.31 4.77
CA ARG A 130 -7.09 6.38 3.66
C ARG A 130 -6.44 5.03 3.86
N TYR A 131 -5.24 4.99 4.43
CA TYR A 131 -4.55 3.76 4.77
C TYR A 131 -5.28 2.99 5.87
N LEU A 132 -5.88 3.66 6.86
CA LEU A 132 -6.75 3.01 7.83
C LEU A 132 -7.98 2.36 7.14
N THR A 133 -8.61 3.03 6.18
CA THR A 133 -9.72 2.45 5.41
C THR A 133 -9.27 1.27 4.54
N LEU A 134 -8.09 1.37 3.90
CA LEU A 134 -7.48 0.28 3.14
C LEU A 134 -7.22 -0.93 4.04
N ASN A 135 -6.63 -0.72 5.22
CA ASN A 135 -6.31 -1.79 6.17
C ASN A 135 -7.57 -2.53 6.62
N ASP A 136 -8.65 -1.81 6.88
CA ASP A 136 -9.95 -2.39 7.25
C ASP A 136 -10.55 -3.22 6.10
N ALA A 137 -10.39 -2.75 4.86
CA ALA A 137 -10.80 -3.50 3.67
C ALA A 137 -9.94 -4.75 3.43
N LEU A 138 -8.61 -4.64 3.60
CA LEU A 138 -7.67 -5.76 3.52
C LEU A 138 -8.02 -6.83 4.57
N ARG A 139 -8.27 -6.41 5.81
CA ARG A 139 -8.68 -7.31 6.90
C ARG A 139 -9.93 -8.09 6.50
N ARG A 140 -11.01 -7.39 6.13
CA ARG A 140 -12.27 -8.02 5.72
C ARG A 140 -12.07 -9.00 4.56
N ARG A 141 -11.32 -8.60 3.54
CA ARG A 141 -11.07 -9.44 2.36
C ARG A 141 -10.30 -10.72 2.73
N ALA A 142 -9.26 -10.61 3.55
CA ALA A 142 -8.44 -11.74 3.96
C ALA A 142 -9.17 -12.68 4.93
N GLU A 143 -10.07 -12.17 5.77
CA GLU A 143 -10.86 -12.98 6.71
C GLU A 143 -12.04 -13.70 6.04
N GLN A 144 -12.56 -13.16 4.93
CA GLN A 144 -13.67 -13.76 4.18
C GLN A 144 -13.25 -14.90 3.24
N ILE A 145 -11.98 -14.97 2.85
CA ILE A 145 -11.48 -16.09 2.06
C ILE A 145 -11.41 -17.31 2.97
N ALA A 146 -12.34 -18.25 2.77
CA ALA A 146 -12.36 -19.53 3.46
C ALA A 146 -11.02 -20.27 3.25
N PRO A 147 -10.54 -21.03 4.26
CA PRO A 147 -9.36 -21.89 4.11
C PRO A 147 -9.51 -22.94 3.01
#